data_AF-A0A545TJ82-F1
#
_entry.id   AF-A0A545TJ82-F1
#
_cell.length_a   1.000
_cell.length_b   1.000
_cell.length_c   1.000
_cell.angle_alpha   90.00
_cell.angle_beta   90.00
_cell.angle_gamma   90.00
#
_symmetry.space_group_name_H-M   'P 1'
#
loop_
_entity.id
_entity.type
_entity.pdbx_description
1 polymer ?
#
loop_
_entity_poly.entity_id
_entity_poly.type
_entity_poly.pdbx_seq_one_letter_code
_entity_poly.pdbx_strand_id
1 'polypeptide(L)'
;MLSWSQFMNCEALSKSKTTILLHVHKELVSGKLMLPSLPSICVKIKQIAARPESDASSLGKAARVDPAFCGYLLKVSNSPQYRGNVKVTNINLAIGRLGMENTCNLARLYAIRSLFKSKKRSMQAWLQRSWEISTHTASVASVIAENIDTDVDPEQALLAGLVQDIGCLSLISEASDYPELINDDQAMEVLFDSHAATLGAGIVKEWGLGEEFIEVVRNRDNWSYNDSSEVNLVDIVQVAKLHTYLAYKKALQLPKLSSVPSFQKVMLNQHTSPEQSLQFVADAKQRITSIIRNLGG
;
A
#
# COMPACT_ATOMS: atom_id res chain seq x y z
N MET A 1 -20.58 3.41 10.34
CA MET A 1 -19.45 4.02 11.08
C MET A 1 -20.03 4.65 12.34
N LEU A 2 -19.61 4.24 13.53
CA LEU A 2 -20.06 4.88 14.78
C LEU A 2 -19.46 6.28 14.86
N SER A 3 -20.23 7.27 15.34
CA SER A 3 -19.68 8.60 15.57
C SER A 3 -18.64 8.56 16.70
N TRP A 4 -17.65 9.45 16.67
CA TRP A 4 -16.64 9.57 17.72
C TRP A 4 -17.23 9.80 19.13
N SER A 5 -18.46 10.35 19.19
CA SER A 5 -19.25 10.46 20.43
C SER A 5 -19.85 9.13 20.91
N GLN A 6 -20.28 8.24 20.00
CA GLN A 6 -20.72 6.87 20.34
C GLN A 6 -19.53 5.99 20.77
N PHE A 7 -18.33 6.30 20.28
CA PHE A 7 -17.07 5.63 20.61
C PHE A 7 -16.59 5.88 22.05
N MET A 8 -16.70 7.11 22.57
CA MET A 8 -16.38 7.46 23.97
C MET A 8 -17.26 6.73 25.00
N ASN A 9 -18.42 6.23 24.57
CA ASN A 9 -19.36 5.48 25.40
C ASN A 9 -19.20 3.94 25.29
N CYS A 10 -18.22 3.44 24.54
CA CYS A 10 -17.98 2.01 24.42
C CYS A 10 -17.39 1.47 25.73
N GLU A 11 -18.18 0.70 26.49
CA GLU A 11 -17.85 0.15 27.83
C GLU A 11 -16.58 -0.73 27.89
N ALA A 12 -15.92 -0.98 26.77
CA ALA A 12 -14.79 -1.91 26.64
C ALA A 12 -13.39 -1.30 26.89
N LEU A 13 -13.24 0.03 26.82
CA LEU A 13 -11.93 0.68 27.00
C LEU A 13 -11.79 1.27 28.41
N SER A 14 -10.66 1.03 29.08
CA SER A 14 -10.39 1.62 30.39
C SER A 14 -10.25 3.15 30.26
N LYS A 15 -10.64 3.91 31.30
CA LYS A 15 -10.51 5.38 31.33
C LYS A 15 -9.13 5.90 30.93
N SER A 16 -8.07 5.17 31.28
CA SER A 16 -6.69 5.51 30.90
C SER A 16 -6.49 5.45 29.38
N LYS A 17 -6.99 4.38 28.73
CA LYS A 17 -6.88 4.19 27.27
C LYS A 17 -7.68 5.25 26.51
N THR A 18 -8.89 5.54 26.98
CA THR A 18 -9.72 6.60 26.40
C THR A 18 -9.01 7.95 26.45
N THR A 19 -8.34 8.27 27.56
CA THR A 19 -7.58 9.53 27.71
C THR A 19 -6.41 9.62 26.72
N ILE A 20 -5.71 8.51 26.47
CA ILE A 20 -4.60 8.47 25.52
C ILE A 20 -5.11 8.61 24.09
N LEU A 21 -6.18 7.90 23.72
CA LEU A 21 -6.78 8.04 22.39
C LEU A 21 -7.29 9.47 22.14
N LEU A 22 -7.86 10.12 23.15
CA LEU A 22 -8.23 11.54 23.11
C LEU A 22 -7.00 12.45 22.88
N HIS A 23 -5.88 12.14 23.54
CA HIS A 23 -4.64 12.90 23.37
C HIS A 23 -4.10 12.75 21.94
N VAL A 24 -3.97 11.52 21.44
CA VAL A 24 -3.54 11.23 20.07
C VAL A 24 -4.46 11.90 19.05
N HIS A 25 -5.78 11.84 19.28
CA HIS A 25 -6.76 12.53 18.44
C HIS A 25 -6.53 14.06 18.42
N LYS A 26 -6.29 14.67 19.59
CA LYS A 26 -6.03 16.10 19.69
C LYS A 26 -4.75 16.50 18.96
N GLU A 27 -3.68 15.73 19.11
CA GLU A 27 -2.41 15.98 18.43
C GLU A 27 -2.57 15.83 16.90
N LEU A 28 -3.36 14.85 16.45
CA LEU A 28 -3.75 14.69 15.05
C LEU A 28 -4.48 15.92 14.50
N VAL A 29 -5.56 16.35 15.16
CA VAL A 29 -6.36 17.51 14.72
C VAL A 29 -5.53 18.80 14.74
N SER A 30 -4.58 18.91 15.67
CA SER A 30 -3.67 20.06 15.75
C SER A 30 -2.54 20.03 14.72
N GLY A 31 -2.40 18.97 13.92
CA GLY A 31 -1.36 18.81 12.90
C GLY A 31 0.04 18.60 13.47
N LYS A 32 0.15 18.19 14.74
CA LYS A 32 1.44 18.00 15.43
C LYS A 32 2.01 16.59 15.27
N LEU A 33 1.20 15.64 14.80
CA LEU A 33 1.68 14.31 14.47
C LEU A 33 2.73 14.39 13.36
N MET A 34 3.90 13.82 13.63
CA MET A 34 4.99 13.73 12.66
C MET A 34 4.56 12.80 11.51
N LEU A 35 4.47 13.35 10.31
CA LEU A 35 4.31 12.58 9.10
C LEU A 35 5.66 12.00 8.66
N PRO A 36 5.73 10.73 8.22
CA PRO A 36 6.95 10.18 7.67
C PRO A 36 7.39 10.99 6.45
N SER A 37 8.62 11.50 6.51
CA SER A 37 9.22 12.19 5.38
C SER A 37 9.47 11.22 4.22
N LEU A 38 9.29 11.71 3.00
CA LEU A 38 9.61 10.95 1.80
C LEU A 38 11.12 10.60 1.79
N PRO A 39 11.52 9.33 1.63
CA PRO A 39 12.93 8.98 1.62
C PRO A 39 13.71 9.70 0.52
N SER A 40 14.96 10.06 0.79
CA SER A 40 15.79 10.91 -0.10
C SER A 40 15.96 10.35 -1.51
N ILE A 41 15.92 9.02 -1.69
CA ILE A 41 15.97 8.37 -2.98
C ILE A 41 14.74 8.75 -3.84
N CYS A 42 13.53 8.72 -3.27
CA CYS A 42 12.30 9.13 -3.95
C CYS A 42 12.35 10.59 -4.39
N VAL A 43 12.88 11.48 -3.54
CA VAL A 43 13.06 12.90 -3.89
C VAL A 43 13.97 13.05 -5.10
N LYS A 44 15.11 12.35 -5.12
CA LYS A 44 16.05 12.35 -6.27
C LYS A 44 15.39 11.80 -7.54
N ILE A 45 14.61 10.73 -7.43
CA ILE A 45 13.92 10.13 -8.58
C ILE A 45 12.85 11.06 -9.13
N LYS A 46 12.06 11.70 -8.25
CA LYS A 46 11.07 12.71 -8.63
C LYS A 46 11.73 13.88 -9.37
N GLN A 47 12.88 14.35 -8.87
CA GLN A 47 13.66 15.41 -9.52
C GLN A 47 14.24 15.00 -10.87
N ILE A 48 14.60 13.72 -11.04
CA ILE A 48 15.06 13.19 -12.33
C ILE A 48 13.86 13.15 -13.26
N ALA A 49 12.80 12.39 -12.93
CA ALA A 49 11.62 12.19 -13.78
C ALA A 49 10.95 13.49 -14.26
N ALA A 50 11.03 14.58 -13.48
CA ALA A 50 10.48 15.88 -13.86
C ALA A 50 11.27 16.62 -14.96
N ARG A 51 12.46 16.15 -15.34
CA ARG A 51 13.28 16.81 -16.38
C ARG A 51 12.87 16.31 -17.77
N PRO A 52 12.61 17.20 -18.74
CA PRO A 52 12.28 16.80 -20.12
C PRO A 52 13.38 15.97 -20.79
N GLU A 53 14.64 16.16 -20.40
CA GLU A 53 15.81 15.45 -20.95
C GLU A 53 16.22 14.22 -20.12
N SER A 54 15.32 13.70 -19.29
CA SER A 54 15.60 12.53 -18.46
C SER A 54 15.82 11.30 -19.32
N ASP A 55 17.05 10.81 -19.34
CA ASP A 55 17.38 9.52 -19.94
C ASP A 55 17.51 8.41 -18.88
N ALA A 56 17.46 7.15 -19.34
CA ALA A 56 17.68 5.99 -18.50
C ALA A 56 19.04 6.05 -17.74
N SER A 57 20.03 6.77 -18.28
CA SER A 57 21.34 6.96 -17.68
C SER A 57 21.26 7.79 -16.39
N SER A 58 20.45 8.85 -16.39
CA SER A 58 20.25 9.74 -15.24
C SER A 58 19.62 9.00 -14.05
N LEU A 59 18.58 8.22 -14.31
CA LEU A 59 17.97 7.36 -13.30
C LEU A 59 18.92 6.24 -12.85
N GLY A 60 19.70 5.68 -13.78
CA GLY A 60 20.75 4.71 -13.47
C GLY A 60 21.82 5.27 -12.53
N LYS A 61 22.19 6.56 -12.64
CA LYS A 61 23.13 7.21 -11.70
C LYS A 61 22.54 7.33 -10.30
N ALA A 62 21.27 7.72 -10.17
CA ALA A 62 20.61 7.77 -8.88
C ALA A 62 20.46 6.37 -8.25
N ALA A 63 20.10 5.38 -9.05
CA ALA A 63 19.96 4.00 -8.59
C ALA A 63 21.30 3.43 -8.08
N ARG A 64 22.42 3.76 -8.74
CA ARG A 64 23.77 3.31 -8.35
C ARG A 64 24.23 3.81 -6.98
N VAL A 65 23.58 4.83 -6.41
CA VAL A 65 23.87 5.29 -5.05
C VAL A 65 23.43 4.25 -4.00
N ASP A 66 22.46 3.39 -4.33
CA ASP A 66 22.01 2.29 -3.48
C ASP A 66 22.18 0.94 -4.22
N PRO A 67 23.25 0.18 -3.93
CA PRO A 67 23.47 -1.15 -4.52
C PRO A 67 22.33 -2.14 -4.28
N ALA A 68 21.62 -2.04 -3.16
CA ALA A 68 20.48 -2.90 -2.86
C ALA A 68 19.27 -2.54 -3.72
N PHE A 69 19.07 -1.26 -4.04
CA PHE A 69 18.08 -0.84 -5.02
C PHE A 69 18.43 -1.29 -6.45
N CYS A 70 19.71 -1.21 -6.85
CA CYS A 70 20.16 -1.78 -8.12
C CYS A 70 19.87 -3.29 -8.21
N GLY A 71 20.18 -4.04 -7.16
CA GLY A 71 19.89 -5.47 -7.08
C GLY A 71 18.38 -5.75 -7.17
N TYR A 72 17.56 -4.93 -6.52
CA TYR A 72 16.10 -5.01 -6.62
C TYR A 72 15.60 -4.79 -8.06
N LEU A 73 16.04 -3.73 -8.74
CA LEU A 73 15.66 -3.47 -10.15
C LEU A 73 16.10 -4.60 -11.09
N LEU A 74 17.30 -5.15 -10.91
CA LEU A 74 17.77 -6.31 -11.67
C LEU A 74 16.89 -7.54 -11.42
N LYS A 75 16.52 -7.81 -10.16
CA LYS A 75 15.63 -8.93 -9.80
C LYS A 75 14.25 -8.77 -10.45
N VAL A 76 13.66 -7.57 -10.38
CA VAL A 76 12.35 -7.28 -10.96
C VAL A 76 12.37 -7.36 -12.49
N SER A 77 13.38 -6.77 -13.16
CA SER A 77 13.53 -6.82 -14.63
C SER A 77 13.72 -8.24 -15.22
N ASN A 78 14.05 -9.22 -14.38
CA ASN A 78 14.16 -10.63 -14.74
C ASN A 78 13.02 -11.48 -14.19
N SER A 79 12.03 -10.87 -13.53
CA SER A 79 10.84 -11.58 -13.04
C SER A 79 9.93 -12.01 -14.20
N PRO A 80 9.05 -13.00 -14.00
CA PRO A 80 8.19 -13.53 -15.07
C PRO A 80 7.44 -12.48 -15.91
N GLN A 81 7.08 -11.33 -15.31
CA GLN A 81 6.39 -10.23 -15.99
C GLN A 81 7.22 -9.52 -17.04
N TYR A 82 8.47 -9.19 -16.68
CA TYR A 82 9.31 -8.33 -17.50
C TYR A 82 10.37 -9.11 -18.25
N ARG A 83 10.61 -10.38 -17.89
CA ARG A 83 11.71 -11.15 -18.49
C ARG A 83 11.51 -11.24 -20.00
N GLY A 84 12.53 -10.84 -20.73
CA GLY A 84 12.67 -11.18 -22.15
C GLY A 84 13.49 -12.46 -22.32
N ASN A 85 13.83 -12.76 -23.57
CA ASN A 85 14.66 -13.92 -23.92
C ASN A 85 16.07 -13.87 -23.31
N VAL A 86 16.59 -12.65 -23.07
CA VAL A 86 17.93 -12.43 -22.52
C VAL A 86 17.84 -11.93 -21.08
N LYS A 87 18.63 -12.52 -20.18
CA LYS A 87 18.77 -12.07 -18.80
C LYS A 87 19.42 -10.69 -18.75
N VAL A 88 18.79 -9.76 -18.03
CA VAL A 88 19.32 -8.42 -17.78
C VAL A 88 20.33 -8.46 -16.63
N THR A 89 21.51 -7.90 -16.86
CA THR A 89 22.64 -7.96 -15.90
C THR A 89 23.17 -6.58 -15.50
N ASN A 90 22.69 -5.50 -16.12
CA ASN A 90 23.07 -4.13 -15.75
C ASN A 90 21.86 -3.21 -15.64
N ILE A 91 22.05 -2.12 -14.88
CA ILE A 91 20.96 -1.23 -14.49
C ILE A 91 20.35 -0.46 -15.66
N ASN A 92 21.14 -0.06 -16.66
CA ASN A 92 20.63 0.68 -17.80
C ASN A 92 19.71 -0.21 -18.67
N LEU A 93 20.08 -1.49 -18.84
CA LEU A 93 19.21 -2.47 -19.49
C LEU A 93 17.94 -2.77 -18.67
N ALA A 94 18.03 -2.77 -17.34
CA ALA A 94 16.86 -2.93 -16.48
C ALA A 94 15.89 -1.76 -16.67
N ILE A 95 16.39 -0.51 -16.63
CA ILE A 95 15.57 0.69 -16.83
C ILE A 95 14.96 0.71 -18.23
N GLY A 96 15.74 0.36 -19.27
CA GLY A 96 15.24 0.29 -20.65
C GLY A 96 14.14 -0.76 -20.83
N ARG A 97 14.22 -1.89 -20.13
CA ARG A 97 13.20 -2.94 -20.17
C ARG A 97 11.95 -2.59 -19.36
N LEU A 98 12.12 -2.00 -18.18
CA LEU A 98 11.02 -1.63 -17.30
C LEU A 98 10.28 -0.39 -17.83
N GLY A 99 11.00 0.53 -18.48
CA GLY A 99 10.53 1.86 -18.78
C GLY A 99 10.79 2.84 -17.64
N MET A 100 10.77 4.14 -17.96
CA MET A 100 11.07 5.21 -17.00
C MET A 100 10.03 5.28 -15.87
N GLU A 101 8.74 5.25 -16.22
CA GLU A 101 7.64 5.36 -15.26
C GLU A 101 7.62 4.19 -14.27
N ASN A 102 7.66 2.96 -14.76
CA ASN A 102 7.72 1.76 -13.91
C ASN A 102 8.96 1.75 -13.03
N THR A 103 10.13 2.18 -13.53
CA THR A 103 11.31 2.30 -12.68
C THR A 103 11.08 3.30 -11.56
N CYS A 104 10.42 4.44 -11.83
CA CYS A 104 10.08 5.41 -10.80
C CYS A 104 9.10 4.83 -9.76
N ASN A 105 8.09 4.08 -10.20
CA ASN A 105 7.14 3.40 -9.31
C ASN A 105 7.85 2.35 -8.42
N LEU A 106 8.68 1.50 -9.01
CA LEU A 106 9.50 0.51 -8.29
C LEU A 106 10.45 1.15 -7.28
N ALA A 107 10.98 2.32 -7.61
CA ALA A 107 11.83 3.05 -6.71
C ALA A 107 11.08 3.64 -5.52
N ARG A 108 9.86 4.16 -5.74
CA ARG A 108 8.94 4.58 -4.68
C ARG A 108 8.61 3.40 -3.76
N LEU A 109 8.21 2.27 -4.34
CA LEU A 109 7.94 1.02 -3.61
C LEU A 109 9.13 0.61 -2.73
N TYR A 110 10.33 0.58 -3.31
CA TYR A 110 11.56 0.22 -2.60
C TYR A 110 11.86 1.15 -1.43
N ALA A 111 11.64 2.45 -1.60
CA ALA A 111 11.88 3.45 -0.57
C ALA A 111 10.86 3.38 0.57
N ILE A 112 9.58 3.20 0.25
CA ILE A 112 8.48 3.08 1.23
C ILE A 112 8.75 1.94 2.19
N ARG A 113 9.33 0.82 1.72
CA ARG A 113 9.76 -0.30 2.56
C ARG A 113 10.61 0.09 3.77
N SER A 114 11.45 1.12 3.64
CA SER A 114 12.30 1.58 4.75
C SER A 114 11.48 2.18 5.91
N LEU A 115 10.28 2.68 5.64
CA LEU A 115 9.39 3.30 6.62
C LEU A 115 8.73 2.26 7.54
N PHE A 116 8.66 1.00 7.11
CA PHE A 116 8.14 -0.12 7.91
C PHE A 116 9.20 -0.72 8.84
N LYS A 117 10.32 -0.04 9.08
CA LYS A 117 11.40 -0.52 9.96
C LYS A 117 11.64 0.47 11.08
N SER A 118 11.73 -0.04 12.31
CA SER A 118 12.10 0.74 13.48
C SER A 118 13.06 -0.02 14.38
N LYS A 119 13.96 0.73 15.04
CA LYS A 119 14.82 0.21 16.11
C LYS A 119 14.08 0.03 17.43
N LYS A 120 12.93 0.68 17.60
CA LYS A 120 12.13 0.60 18.83
C LYS A 120 11.35 -0.72 18.85
N ARG A 121 11.66 -1.58 19.80
CA ARG A 121 11.12 -2.95 19.89
C ARG A 121 9.59 -3.00 19.99
N SER A 122 8.97 -2.05 20.69
CA SER A 122 7.51 -1.98 20.82
C SER A 122 6.76 -1.79 19.49
N MET A 123 7.42 -1.19 18.49
CA MET A 123 6.81 -0.96 17.17
C MET A 123 6.92 -2.16 16.23
N GLN A 124 7.89 -3.06 16.46
CA GLN A 124 8.30 -4.03 15.46
C GLN A 124 7.18 -4.98 15.02
N ALA A 125 6.38 -5.47 15.97
CA ALA A 125 5.27 -6.36 15.67
C ALA A 125 4.21 -5.69 14.78
N TRP A 126 3.82 -4.46 15.13
CA TRP A 126 2.85 -3.68 14.35
C TRP A 126 3.38 -3.30 12.97
N LEU A 127 4.62 -2.82 12.87
CA LEU A 127 5.22 -2.48 11.59
C LEU A 127 5.35 -3.70 10.67
N GLN A 128 5.74 -4.85 11.21
CA GLN A 128 5.81 -6.10 10.46
C GLN A 128 4.43 -6.53 9.95
N ARG A 129 3.40 -6.48 10.81
CA ARG A 129 2.02 -6.79 10.43
C ARG A 129 1.49 -5.84 9.36
N SER A 130 1.73 -4.54 9.51
CA SER A 130 1.34 -3.53 8.50
C SER A 130 2.07 -3.75 7.18
N TRP A 131 3.35 -4.15 7.20
CA TRP A 131 4.11 -4.49 6.00
C TRP A 131 3.54 -5.71 5.29
N GLU A 132 3.25 -6.79 6.01
CA GLU A 132 2.66 -8.02 5.46
C GLU A 132 1.30 -7.76 4.80
N ILE A 133 0.41 -7.03 5.49
CA ILE A 133 -0.91 -6.66 4.94
C ILE A 133 -0.76 -5.78 3.70
N SER A 134 0.10 -4.76 3.75
CA SER A 134 0.27 -3.81 2.64
C SER A 134 0.91 -4.49 1.44
N THR A 135 1.91 -5.33 1.63
CA THR A 135 2.56 -6.07 0.52
C THR A 135 1.65 -7.11 -0.09
N HIS A 136 0.85 -7.82 0.71
CA HIS A 136 -0.14 -8.75 0.19
C HIS A 136 -1.22 -8.00 -0.60
N THR A 137 -1.76 -6.91 -0.05
CA THR A 137 -2.76 -6.06 -0.73
C THR A 137 -2.22 -5.49 -2.04
N ALA A 138 -1.01 -4.93 -2.01
CA ALA A 138 -0.30 -4.43 -3.19
C ALA A 138 -0.18 -5.52 -4.28
N SER A 139 0.26 -6.71 -3.87
CA SER A 139 0.47 -7.82 -4.81
C SER A 139 -0.84 -8.27 -5.45
N VAL A 140 -1.92 -8.38 -4.66
CA VAL A 140 -3.25 -8.73 -5.17
C VAL A 140 -3.78 -7.63 -6.09
N ALA A 141 -3.62 -6.35 -5.73
CA ALA A 141 -4.08 -5.21 -6.53
C ALA A 141 -3.40 -5.19 -7.91
N SER A 142 -2.08 -5.39 -7.94
CA SER A 142 -1.31 -5.50 -9.19
C SER A 142 -1.79 -6.65 -10.07
N VAL A 143 -2.02 -7.83 -9.47
CA VAL A 143 -2.54 -8.99 -10.21
C VAL A 143 -3.95 -8.77 -10.72
N ILE A 144 -4.82 -8.09 -9.96
CA ILE A 144 -6.17 -7.74 -10.43
C ILE A 144 -6.06 -6.83 -11.66
N ALA A 145 -5.27 -5.75 -11.58
CA ALA A 145 -5.05 -4.83 -12.70
C ALA A 145 -4.47 -5.51 -13.94
N GLU A 146 -3.58 -6.51 -13.77
CA GLU A 146 -3.00 -7.29 -14.89
C GLU A 146 -4.04 -8.17 -15.63
N ASN A 147 -5.17 -8.50 -15.01
CA ASN A 147 -6.06 -9.56 -15.48
C ASN A 147 -7.51 -9.14 -15.72
N ILE A 148 -7.81 -7.84 -15.58
CA ILE A 148 -9.12 -7.29 -15.92
C ILE A 148 -8.99 -6.29 -17.06
N ASP A 149 -10.08 -6.06 -17.78
CA ASP A 149 -10.14 -4.99 -18.77
C ASP A 149 -10.28 -3.64 -18.04
N THR A 150 -9.16 -2.91 -17.94
CA THR A 150 -9.04 -1.62 -17.27
C THR A 150 -7.85 -0.83 -17.80
N ASP A 151 -7.93 0.50 -17.73
CA ASP A 151 -6.81 1.40 -18.01
C ASP A 151 -5.86 1.60 -16.81
N VAL A 152 -6.15 0.95 -15.67
CA VAL A 152 -5.29 1.06 -14.48
C VAL A 152 -4.00 0.27 -14.66
N ASP A 153 -2.88 0.98 -14.62
CA ASP A 153 -1.53 0.41 -14.68
C ASP A 153 -1.25 -0.52 -13.47
N PRO A 154 -0.78 -1.76 -13.68
CA PRO A 154 -0.48 -2.69 -12.60
C PRO A 154 0.56 -2.22 -11.58
N GLU A 155 1.55 -1.43 -11.99
CA GLU A 155 2.58 -0.89 -11.12
C GLU A 155 2.03 0.27 -10.28
N GLN A 156 1.10 1.06 -10.81
CA GLN A 156 0.32 2.01 -10.03
C GLN A 156 -0.58 1.30 -9.02
N ALA A 157 -1.28 0.22 -9.40
CA ALA A 157 -2.08 -0.60 -8.48
C ALA A 157 -1.23 -1.23 -7.36
N LEU A 158 -0.01 -1.69 -7.70
CA LEU A 158 0.97 -2.18 -6.73
C LEU A 158 1.35 -1.07 -5.73
N LEU A 159 1.68 0.13 -6.21
CA LEU A 159 2.02 1.26 -5.36
C LEU A 159 0.85 1.68 -4.47
N ALA A 160 -0.36 1.74 -5.03
CA ALA A 160 -1.58 2.10 -4.33
C ALA A 160 -1.90 1.14 -3.18
N GLY A 161 -1.85 -0.17 -3.45
CA GLY A 161 -2.05 -1.19 -2.41
C GLY A 161 -0.96 -1.17 -1.33
N LEU A 162 0.26 -0.70 -1.64
CA LEU A 162 1.32 -0.55 -0.64
C LEU A 162 1.10 0.66 0.28
N VAL A 163 0.58 1.77 -0.26
CA VAL A 163 0.39 3.02 0.50
C VAL A 163 -0.98 3.16 1.17
N GLN A 164 -1.95 2.31 0.85
CA GLN A 164 -3.33 2.42 1.35
C GLN A 164 -3.44 2.50 2.88
N ASP A 165 -2.51 1.89 3.62
CA ASP A 165 -2.43 1.91 5.10
C ASP A 165 -1.26 2.72 5.65
N ILE A 166 -0.65 3.62 4.86
CA ILE A 166 0.57 4.34 5.28
C ILE A 166 0.36 5.21 6.53
N GLY A 167 -0.87 5.69 6.76
CA GLY A 167 -1.23 6.46 7.97
C GLY A 167 -1.05 5.68 9.26
N CYS A 168 -1.11 4.34 9.22
CA CYS A 168 -0.86 3.49 10.39
C CYS A 168 0.56 3.67 10.94
N LEU A 169 1.54 4.04 10.12
CA LEU A 169 2.93 4.19 10.56
C LEU A 169 3.10 5.34 11.57
N SER A 170 2.48 6.49 11.31
CA SER A 170 2.47 7.62 12.25
C SER A 170 1.73 7.25 13.55
N LEU A 171 0.63 6.52 13.44
CA LEU A 171 -0.14 6.06 14.60
C LEU A 171 0.64 5.05 15.45
N ILE A 172 1.37 4.12 14.83
CA ILE A 172 2.26 3.18 15.53
C ILE A 172 3.39 3.94 16.22
N SER A 173 3.97 4.95 15.56
CA SER A 173 5.01 5.78 16.15
C SER A 173 4.51 6.50 17.41
N GLU A 174 3.35 7.14 17.31
CA GLU A 174 2.74 7.84 18.45
C GLU A 174 2.37 6.87 19.58
N ALA A 175 1.68 5.78 19.26
CA ALA A 175 1.27 4.78 20.24
C ALA A 175 2.47 4.12 20.94
N SER A 176 3.65 4.13 20.32
CA SER A 176 4.84 3.47 20.87
C SER A 176 5.33 4.06 22.18
N ASP A 177 4.93 5.29 22.51
CA ASP A 177 5.24 5.95 23.79
C ASP A 177 4.23 5.58 24.90
N TYR A 178 3.16 4.84 24.56
CA TYR A 178 2.08 4.42 25.47
C TYR A 178 1.94 2.88 25.49
N PRO A 179 2.64 2.17 26.39
CA PRO A 179 2.60 0.71 26.49
C PRO A 179 1.20 0.12 26.61
N GLU A 180 0.30 0.77 27.33
CA GLU A 180 -1.11 0.40 27.51
C GLU A 180 -1.97 0.51 26.24
N LEU A 181 -1.49 1.25 25.24
CA LEU A 181 -2.10 1.38 23.92
C LEU A 181 -1.44 0.40 22.94
N ILE A 182 -0.11 0.46 22.76
CA ILE A 182 0.57 -0.36 21.73
C ILE A 182 0.54 -1.86 21.99
N ASN A 183 0.35 -2.28 23.24
CA ASN A 183 0.18 -3.70 23.60
C ASN A 183 -1.29 -4.16 23.60
N ASP A 184 -2.24 -3.29 23.25
CA ASP A 184 -3.66 -3.60 23.13
C ASP A 184 -4.08 -3.58 21.65
N ASP A 185 -4.21 -4.77 21.07
CA ASP A 185 -4.65 -4.96 19.70
C ASP A 185 -5.98 -4.27 19.39
N GLN A 186 -6.96 -4.32 20.30
CA GLN A 186 -8.26 -3.72 20.05
C GLN A 186 -8.17 -2.19 20.04
N ALA A 187 -7.41 -1.60 20.97
CA ALA A 187 -7.22 -0.16 21.02
C ALA A 187 -6.42 0.37 19.81
N MET A 188 -5.43 -0.38 19.34
CA MET A 188 -4.67 -0.05 18.13
C MET A 188 -5.51 -0.12 16.86
N GLU A 189 -6.33 -1.16 16.71
CA GLU A 189 -7.22 -1.29 15.55
C GLU A 189 -8.25 -0.15 15.50
N VAL A 190 -8.82 0.20 16.65
CA VAL A 190 -9.70 1.38 16.81
C VAL A 190 -8.99 2.66 16.38
N LEU A 191 -7.74 2.84 16.80
CA LEU A 191 -6.95 4.02 16.45
C LEU A 191 -6.73 4.09 14.93
N PHE A 192 -6.43 2.96 14.29
CA PHE A 192 -6.27 2.88 12.84
C PHE A 192 -7.58 3.20 12.10
N ASP A 193 -8.69 2.57 12.47
CA ASP A 193 -9.99 2.77 11.83
C ASP A 193 -10.46 4.24 11.91
N SER A 194 -10.09 4.93 13.00
CA SER A 194 -10.50 6.32 13.23
C SER A 194 -9.64 7.34 12.48
N HIS A 195 -8.35 7.03 12.23
CA HIS A 195 -7.35 8.06 11.92
C HIS A 195 -6.40 7.75 10.76
N ALA A 196 -6.24 6.47 10.40
CA ALA A 196 -5.27 6.08 9.38
C ALA A 196 -5.59 6.69 8.00
N ALA A 197 -6.87 6.77 7.63
CA ALA A 197 -7.30 7.35 6.36
C ALA A 197 -6.91 8.85 6.26
N THR A 198 -7.23 9.64 7.28
CA THR A 198 -6.92 11.08 7.30
C THR A 198 -5.42 11.35 7.30
N LEU A 199 -4.66 10.65 8.16
CA LEU A 199 -3.21 10.80 8.22
C LEU A 199 -2.53 10.34 6.94
N GLY A 200 -2.92 9.17 6.43
CA GLY A 200 -2.36 8.62 5.21
C GLY A 200 -2.62 9.52 4.00
N ALA A 201 -3.81 10.11 3.89
CA ALA A 201 -4.11 11.09 2.85
C ALA A 201 -3.19 12.32 2.93
N GLY A 202 -2.89 12.80 4.15
CA GLY A 202 -1.92 13.87 4.38
C GLY A 202 -0.51 13.49 3.92
N ILE A 203 -0.04 12.29 4.28
CA ILE A 203 1.27 11.74 3.89
C ILE A 203 1.40 11.66 2.37
N VAL A 204 0.43 11.02 1.71
CA VAL A 204 0.44 10.83 0.25
C VAL A 204 0.36 12.17 -0.49
N LYS A 205 -0.41 13.12 0.04
CA LYS A 205 -0.47 14.50 -0.47
C LYS A 205 0.87 15.21 -0.35
N GLU A 206 1.53 15.13 0.80
CA GLU A 206 2.85 15.75 1.02
C GLU A 206 3.92 15.14 0.09
N TRP A 207 3.85 13.84 -0.16
CA TRP A 207 4.74 13.17 -1.10
C TRP A 207 4.45 13.55 -2.57
N GLY A 208 3.23 14.02 -2.84
CA GLY A 208 2.77 14.43 -4.16
C GLY A 208 2.66 13.24 -5.12
N LEU A 209 2.01 12.15 -4.68
CA LEU A 209 1.80 10.96 -5.51
C LEU A 209 0.65 11.10 -6.51
N GLY A 210 -0.32 11.99 -6.29
CA GLY A 210 -1.49 12.18 -7.15
C GLY A 210 -2.80 12.11 -6.35
N GLU A 211 -3.90 12.62 -6.91
CA GLU A 211 -5.21 12.59 -6.23
C GLU A 211 -5.78 11.18 -6.17
N GLU A 212 -5.50 10.36 -7.18
CA GLU A 212 -5.90 8.96 -7.27
C GLU A 212 -5.36 8.13 -6.08
N PHE A 213 -4.12 8.39 -5.64
CA PHE A 213 -3.54 7.74 -4.45
C PHE A 213 -4.13 8.30 -3.15
N ILE A 214 -4.46 9.59 -3.11
CA ILE A 214 -5.13 10.20 -1.96
C ILE A 214 -6.50 9.57 -1.78
N GLU A 215 -7.27 9.39 -2.86
CA GLU A 215 -8.58 8.76 -2.84
C GLU A 215 -8.52 7.29 -2.40
N VAL A 216 -7.51 6.53 -2.83
CA VAL A 216 -7.28 5.17 -2.33
C VAL A 216 -7.13 5.14 -0.81
N VAL A 217 -6.32 6.05 -0.26
CA VAL A 217 -6.07 6.08 1.19
C VAL A 217 -7.27 6.61 1.98
N ARG A 218 -7.96 7.63 1.46
CA ARG A 218 -9.19 8.17 2.07
C ARG A 218 -10.29 7.12 2.14
N ASN A 219 -10.44 6.31 1.10
CA ASN A 219 -11.48 5.30 0.97
C ASN A 219 -11.02 3.90 1.43
N ARG A 220 -9.91 3.79 2.16
CA ARG A 220 -9.29 2.51 2.55
C ARG A 220 -10.26 1.49 3.17
N ASP A 221 -11.30 1.94 3.89
CA ASP A 221 -12.33 1.07 4.49
C ASP A 221 -13.76 1.49 4.10
N ASN A 222 -13.90 2.34 3.08
CA ASN A 222 -15.20 2.74 2.54
C ASN A 222 -15.70 1.68 1.56
N TRP A 223 -16.17 0.54 2.08
CA TRP A 223 -16.68 -0.58 1.29
C TRP A 223 -17.92 -0.27 0.45
N SER A 224 -18.53 0.91 0.65
CA SER A 224 -19.66 1.42 -0.14
C SER A 224 -19.22 2.37 -1.26
N TYR A 225 -17.91 2.55 -1.49
CA TYR A 225 -17.38 3.40 -2.55
C TYR A 225 -17.94 3.01 -3.92
N ASN A 226 -18.47 3.99 -4.63
CA ASN A 226 -19.02 3.82 -5.97
C ASN A 226 -19.06 5.16 -6.71
N ASP A 227 -17.89 5.72 -7.00
CA ASP A 227 -17.76 7.04 -7.62
C ASP A 227 -18.09 7.04 -9.13
N SER A 228 -17.65 6.00 -9.84
CA SER A 228 -17.86 5.83 -11.28
C SER A 228 -18.33 4.42 -11.64
N SER A 229 -18.86 4.27 -12.86
CA SER A 229 -19.13 2.97 -13.50
C SER A 229 -17.85 2.26 -13.89
N GLU A 230 -16.84 3.01 -14.36
CA GLU A 230 -15.53 2.48 -14.73
C GLU A 230 -14.74 2.05 -13.50
N VAL A 231 -13.95 0.99 -13.64
CA VAL A 231 -13.03 0.50 -12.61
C VAL A 231 -11.88 1.48 -12.46
N ASN A 232 -11.63 1.92 -11.24
CA ASN A 232 -10.50 2.78 -10.91
C ASN A 232 -9.58 2.17 -9.83
N LEU A 233 -8.54 2.93 -9.46
CA LEU A 233 -7.53 2.49 -8.50
C LEU A 233 -8.11 2.18 -7.12
N VAL A 234 -9.13 2.93 -6.67
CA VAL A 234 -9.82 2.68 -5.40
C VAL A 234 -10.54 1.33 -5.44
N ASP A 235 -11.24 1.03 -6.53
CA ASP A 235 -11.96 -0.22 -6.69
C ASP A 235 -11.02 -1.43 -6.62
N ILE A 236 -9.91 -1.38 -7.35
CA ILE A 236 -8.91 -2.46 -7.40
C ILE A 236 -8.30 -2.69 -6.00
N VAL A 237 -7.92 -1.62 -5.30
CA VAL A 237 -7.31 -1.72 -3.97
C VAL A 237 -8.31 -2.22 -2.93
N GLN A 238 -9.58 -1.81 -3.00
CA GLN A 238 -10.61 -2.33 -2.09
C GLN A 238 -10.82 -3.84 -2.27
N VAL A 239 -10.96 -4.31 -3.51
CA VAL A 239 -11.10 -5.75 -3.78
C VAL A 239 -9.86 -6.50 -3.28
N ALA A 240 -8.66 -5.99 -3.56
CA ALA A 240 -7.41 -6.58 -3.09
C ALA A 240 -7.31 -6.65 -1.56
N LYS A 241 -7.74 -5.59 -0.87
CA LYS A 241 -7.72 -5.50 0.60
C LYS A 241 -8.72 -6.46 1.22
N LEU A 242 -9.92 -6.59 0.64
CA LEU A 242 -10.93 -7.53 1.08
C LEU A 242 -10.43 -8.98 0.97
N HIS A 243 -9.80 -9.34 -0.15
CA HIS A 243 -9.12 -10.62 -0.31
C HIS A 243 -8.01 -10.84 0.73
N THR A 244 -7.22 -9.80 1.02
CA THR A 244 -6.16 -9.86 2.02
C THR A 244 -6.73 -10.11 3.42
N TYR A 245 -7.78 -9.41 3.83
CA TYR A 245 -8.37 -9.61 5.16
C TYR A 245 -9.02 -10.98 5.34
N LEU A 246 -9.61 -11.55 4.27
CA LEU A 246 -10.08 -12.94 4.28
C LEU A 246 -8.92 -13.94 4.48
N ALA A 247 -7.76 -13.71 3.85
CA ALA A 247 -6.60 -14.57 3.99
C ALA A 247 -5.98 -14.54 5.39
N TYR A 248 -5.91 -13.35 6.01
CA TYR A 248 -5.34 -13.15 7.34
C TYR A 248 -6.33 -13.42 8.50
N LYS A 249 -7.54 -13.94 8.21
CA LYS A 249 -8.61 -14.20 9.19
C LYS A 249 -8.85 -13.04 10.16
N LYS A 250 -8.67 -11.80 9.69
CA LYS A 250 -8.92 -10.63 10.52
C LYS A 250 -10.42 -10.56 10.75
N ALA A 251 -10.86 -10.83 11.98
CA ALA A 251 -12.27 -10.81 12.39
C ALA A 251 -12.80 -9.37 12.51
N LEU A 252 -12.67 -8.60 11.44
CA LEU A 252 -13.49 -7.41 11.25
C LEU A 252 -14.85 -7.88 10.74
N GLN A 253 -15.91 -7.12 11.03
CA GLN A 253 -17.21 -7.32 10.39
C GLN A 253 -17.10 -6.95 8.90
N LEU A 254 -16.47 -7.82 8.12
CA LEU A 254 -16.29 -7.61 6.69
C LEU A 254 -17.63 -7.74 5.99
N PRO A 255 -17.94 -6.86 5.02
CA PRO A 255 -19.10 -7.02 4.18
C PRO A 255 -18.99 -8.32 3.36
N LYS A 256 -20.14 -8.84 2.92
CA LYS A 256 -20.14 -9.94 1.94
C LYS A 256 -19.50 -9.43 0.65
N LEU A 257 -18.66 -10.25 0.00
CA LEU A 257 -18.01 -9.90 -1.28
C LEU A 257 -19.02 -9.33 -2.30
N SER A 258 -20.16 -10.02 -2.47
CA SER A 258 -21.21 -9.62 -3.39
C SER A 258 -21.93 -8.31 -3.04
N SER A 259 -21.74 -7.78 -1.82
CA SER A 259 -22.33 -6.49 -1.40
C SER A 259 -21.40 -5.29 -1.59
N VAL A 260 -20.14 -5.51 -1.98
CA VAL A 260 -19.15 -4.44 -2.19
C VAL A 260 -19.23 -3.98 -3.65
N PRO A 261 -19.55 -2.71 -3.96
CA PRO A 261 -19.69 -2.22 -5.34
C PRO A 261 -18.40 -2.41 -6.16
N SER A 262 -17.24 -2.14 -5.57
CA SER A 262 -15.93 -2.37 -6.22
C SER A 262 -15.72 -3.83 -6.62
N PHE A 263 -16.17 -4.80 -5.81
CA PHE A 263 -16.12 -6.21 -6.16
C PHE A 263 -17.03 -6.53 -7.35
N GLN A 264 -18.25 -5.98 -7.35
CA GLN A 264 -19.16 -6.15 -8.48
C GLN A 264 -18.56 -5.56 -9.77
N LYS A 265 -18.02 -4.34 -9.73
CA LYS A 265 -17.39 -3.69 -10.89
C LYS A 265 -16.22 -4.51 -11.45
N VAL A 266 -15.29 -4.92 -10.58
CA VAL A 266 -14.12 -5.72 -10.98
C VAL A 266 -14.52 -7.10 -11.54
N MET A 267 -15.56 -7.74 -10.99
CA MET A 267 -16.01 -9.07 -11.44
C MET A 267 -16.90 -9.02 -12.69
N LEU A 268 -17.69 -7.97 -12.87
CA LEU A 268 -18.55 -7.79 -14.05
C LEU A 268 -17.73 -7.56 -15.33
N ASN A 269 -16.50 -7.03 -15.20
CA ASN A 269 -15.56 -6.86 -16.30
C ASN A 269 -14.83 -8.16 -16.69
N GLN A 270 -15.16 -9.31 -16.10
CA GLN A 270 -14.54 -10.59 -16.44
C GLN A 270 -15.46 -11.48 -17.28
N HIS A 271 -15.08 -11.71 -18.54
CA HIS A 271 -15.62 -12.78 -19.37
C HIS A 271 -14.74 -14.04 -19.25
N THR A 272 -14.73 -14.70 -18.08
CA THR A 272 -13.88 -15.88 -17.83
C THR A 272 -14.68 -17.18 -17.72
N SER A 273 -14.21 -18.23 -18.40
CA SER A 273 -14.71 -19.60 -18.24
C SER A 273 -14.20 -20.24 -16.92
N PRO A 274 -14.81 -21.33 -16.43
CA PRO A 274 -14.36 -22.01 -15.20
C PRO A 274 -12.91 -22.51 -15.24
N GLU A 275 -12.45 -23.02 -16.38
CA GLU A 275 -11.06 -23.47 -16.57
C GLU A 275 -10.09 -22.30 -16.56
N GLN A 276 -10.46 -21.20 -17.23
CA GLN A 276 -9.69 -19.94 -17.20
C GLN A 276 -9.63 -19.37 -15.77
N SER A 277 -10.71 -19.51 -14.99
CA SER A 277 -10.76 -19.07 -13.60
C SER A 277 -9.80 -19.86 -12.70
N LEU A 278 -9.70 -21.19 -12.85
CA LEU A 278 -8.77 -22.01 -12.07
C LEU A 278 -7.31 -21.72 -12.42
N GLN A 279 -7.00 -21.60 -13.70
CA GLN A 279 -5.65 -21.25 -14.16
C GLN A 279 -5.26 -19.84 -13.69
N PHE A 280 -6.19 -18.88 -13.81
CA PHE A 280 -6.02 -17.52 -13.28
C PHE A 280 -5.69 -17.54 -11.78
N VAL A 281 -6.42 -18.31 -10.96
CA VAL A 281 -6.14 -18.40 -9.52
C VAL A 281 -4.75 -18.98 -9.23
N ALA A 282 -4.32 -19.99 -9.99
CA ALA A 282 -2.98 -20.58 -9.83
C ALA A 282 -1.86 -19.60 -10.21
N ASP A 283 -2.01 -18.93 -11.36
CA ASP A 283 -1.06 -17.94 -11.86
C ASP A 283 -1.01 -16.72 -10.94
N ALA A 284 -2.17 -16.24 -10.47
CA ALA A 284 -2.29 -15.17 -9.49
C ALA A 284 -1.53 -15.50 -8.20
N LYS A 285 -1.64 -16.72 -7.67
CA LYS A 285 -0.90 -17.14 -6.47
C LYS A 285 0.62 -17.11 -6.69
N GLN A 286 1.10 -17.65 -7.81
CA GLN A 286 2.52 -17.63 -8.14
C GLN A 286 3.04 -16.19 -8.30
N ARG A 287 2.23 -15.34 -8.95
CA ARG A 287 2.52 -13.92 -9.18
C ARG A 287 2.61 -13.16 -7.87
N ILE A 288 1.62 -13.30 -6.98
CA ILE A 288 1.60 -12.69 -5.64
C ILE A 288 2.86 -13.10 -4.85
N THR A 289 3.20 -14.39 -4.83
CA THR A 289 4.38 -14.88 -4.11
C THR A 289 5.67 -14.29 -4.69
N SER A 290 5.76 -14.16 -6.01
CA SER A 290 6.90 -13.55 -6.68
C SER A 290 7.06 -12.07 -6.33
N ILE A 291 5.96 -11.30 -6.32
CA ILE A 291 5.94 -9.87 -5.97
C ILE A 291 6.37 -9.68 -4.51
N ILE A 292 5.76 -10.40 -3.57
CA ILE A 292 6.11 -10.33 -2.13
C ILE A 292 7.60 -10.59 -1.92
N ARG A 293 8.12 -11.67 -2.53
CA ARG A 293 9.55 -12.01 -2.47
C ARG A 293 10.45 -10.94 -3.11
N ASN A 294 9.97 -10.20 -4.11
CA ASN A 294 10.73 -9.11 -4.71
C ASN A 294 10.74 -7.87 -3.80
N LEU A 295 9.63 -7.58 -3.12
CA LEU A 295 9.54 -6.51 -2.13
C LEU A 295 10.36 -6.83 -0.86
N GLY A 296 10.80 -8.08 -0.69
CA GLY A 296 11.66 -8.50 0.42
C GLY A 296 10.90 -8.96 1.65
N GLY A 297 9.67 -9.45 1.44
CA GLY A 297 9.03 -10.42 2.34
C GLY A 297 9.47 -11.85 2.08
#